data_AF-A0A3E0W3U6-F1
#
_entry.id   AF-A0A3E0W3U6-F1
#
_cell.length_a   1.000
_cell.length_b   1.000
_cell.length_c   1.000
_cell.angle_alpha   90.00
_cell.angle_beta   90.00
_cell.angle_gamma   90.00
#
_symmetry.space_group_name_H-M   'P 1'
#
loop_
_entity.id
_entity.type
_entity.pdbx_description
1 polymer ?
#
loop_
_entity_poly.entity_id
_entity_poly.type
_entity_poly.pdbx_seq_one_letter_code
_entity_poly.pdbx_strand_id
1 'polypeptide(L)' 'MNASEIRWNDEARAKVLTDSDNVLRDAVVELNGSMQGKPSDEIYAALNERLKDRFIDYEPGPDVRKYADAIAAGDIEA' A
#
# COMPACT_ATOMS: atom_id res chain seq x y z
N MET A 1 -30.65 6.07 -17.64
CA MET A 1 -29.61 5.70 -16.67
C MET A 1 -29.12 6.98 -16.02
N ASN A 2 -29.31 7.09 -14.71
CA ASN A 2 -28.81 8.19 -13.91
C ASN A 2 -27.33 7.96 -13.60
N ALA A 3 -26.55 9.04 -13.51
CA ALA A 3 -25.13 8.93 -13.18
C ALA A 3 -24.88 8.20 -11.84
N SER A 4 -25.80 8.32 -10.88
CA SER A 4 -25.76 7.61 -9.60
C SER A 4 -25.92 6.09 -9.70
N GLU A 5 -26.43 5.58 -10.82
CA GLU A 5 -26.56 4.13 -11.09
C GLU A 5 -25.29 3.55 -11.73
N ILE A 6 -24.36 4.41 -12.20
CA ILE A 6 -23.09 4.00 -12.79
C ILE A 6 -22.14 3.65 -11.66
N ARG A 7 -22.04 2.36 -11.38
CA ARG A 7 -21.08 1.79 -10.44
C ARG A 7 -20.62 0.43 -10.93
N TRP A 8 -19.46 0.02 -10.46
CA TRP A 8 -19.02 -1.36 -10.63
C TRP A 8 -19.98 -2.28 -9.88
N ASN A 9 -20.20 -3.48 -10.41
CA ASN A 9 -20.89 -4.52 -9.65
C ASN A 9 -20.01 -4.99 -8.48
N ASP A 10 -20.59 -5.76 -7.57
CA ASP A 10 -19.90 -6.16 -6.33
C ASP A 10 -18.66 -7.01 -6.59
N GLU A 11 -18.71 -7.89 -7.61
CA GLU A 11 -17.58 -8.75 -8.00
C GLU A 11 -16.39 -7.92 -8.49
N ALA A 12 -16.64 -7.00 -9.42
CA ALA A 12 -15.60 -6.14 -9.95
C ALA A 12 -15.06 -5.19 -8.87
N ARG A 13 -15.92 -4.69 -7.98
CA ARG A 13 -15.50 -3.86 -6.84
C ARG A 13 -14.61 -4.63 -5.86
N ALA A 14 -14.95 -5.89 -5.56
CA ALA A 14 -14.11 -6.75 -4.71
C ALA A 14 -12.72 -6.96 -5.33
N LYS A 15 -12.66 -7.16 -6.65
CA LYS A 15 -11.40 -7.27 -7.37
C LYS A 15 -10.54 -6.01 -7.26
N VAL A 16 -11.12 -4.82 -7.42
CA VAL A 16 -10.39 -3.55 -7.26
C VAL A 16 -9.80 -3.41 -5.87
N LEU A 17 -10.54 -3.80 -4.83
CA LEU A 17 -10.02 -3.79 -3.46
C LEU A 17 -8.88 -4.79 -3.28
N THR A 18 -9.03 -6.00 -3.79
CA THR A 18 -7.95 -7.02 -3.76
C THR A 18 -6.69 -6.54 -4.48
N ASP A 19 -6.83 -5.93 -5.67
CA ASP A 19 -5.70 -5.39 -6.41
C ASP A 19 -5.02 -4.24 -5.64
N SER A 20 -5.80 -3.41 -4.94
CA SER A 20 -5.28 -2.33 -4.08
C SER A 20 -4.48 -2.89 -2.90
N ASP A 21 -4.99 -3.94 -2.24
CA ASP A 21 -4.28 -4.63 -1.16
C ASP A 21 -2.99 -5.29 -1.66
N ASN A 22 -3.00 -5.86 -2.87
CA ASN A 22 -1.83 -6.47 -3.48
C ASN A 22 -0.74 -5.42 -3.76
N VAL A 23 -1.10 -4.24 -4.29
CA VAL A 23 -0.15 -3.14 -4.52
C VAL A 23 0.56 -2.75 -3.21
N LEU A 24 -0.19 -2.62 -2.12
CA LEU A 24 0.39 -2.32 -0.81
C LEU A 24 1.29 -3.46 -0.32
N ARG A 25 0.82 -4.71 -0.39
CA ARG A 25 1.57 -5.89 0.06
C ARG A 25 2.89 -6.03 -0.67
N ASP A 26 2.88 -5.90 -2.00
CA ASP A 26 4.07 -6.03 -2.84
C ASP A 26 5.12 -4.97 -2.47
N ALA A 27 4.70 -3.72 -2.28
CA ALA A 27 5.59 -2.64 -1.86
C ALA A 27 6.23 -2.91 -0.48
N VAL A 28 5.45 -3.41 0.48
CA VAL A 28 5.94 -3.76 1.83
C VAL A 28 6.93 -4.92 1.77
N VAL A 29 6.59 -6.00 1.05
CA VAL A 29 7.45 -7.20 0.94
C VAL A 29 8.77 -6.87 0.24
N GLU A 30 8.73 -6.10 -0.86
CA GLU A 30 9.94 -5.67 -1.57
C GLU A 30 10.85 -4.82 -0.68
N LEU A 31 10.28 -3.88 0.07
CA LEU A 31 11.05 -3.04 0.98
C LEU A 31 11.55 -3.81 2.20
N ASN A 32 10.81 -4.78 2.70
CA ASN A 32 11.28 -5.67 3.76
C ASN A 32 12.58 -6.39 3.34
N GLY A 33 12.61 -6.91 2.11
CA GLY A 33 13.79 -7.60 1.58
C GLY A 33 15.02 -6.72 1.30
N SER A 34 14.87 -5.40 1.26
CA SER A 34 15.94 -4.48 0.83
C SER A 34 16.29 -3.36 1.82
N MET A 35 15.41 -3.07 2.79
CA MET A 35 15.54 -1.92 3.69
C MET A 35 15.47 -2.27 5.18
N GLN A 36 15.42 -3.55 5.56
CA GLN A 36 15.43 -3.96 6.97
C GLN A 36 16.59 -3.33 7.76
N GLY A 37 16.31 -2.83 8.97
CA GLY A 37 17.28 -2.16 9.83
C GLY A 37 17.61 -0.71 9.46
N LYS A 38 17.04 -0.17 8.37
CA LYS A 38 17.10 1.27 8.07
C LYS A 38 16.14 2.06 8.95
N PRO A 39 16.34 3.39 9.08
CA PRO A 39 15.41 4.25 9.81
C PRO A 39 13.98 4.19 9.23
N SER A 40 12.98 4.09 10.11
CA SER A 40 11.57 4.05 9.72
C SER A 40 11.16 5.24 8.83
N ASP A 41 11.66 6.45 9.09
CA ASP A 41 11.36 7.62 8.26
C ASP A 41 11.84 7.46 6.80
N GLU A 42 12.98 6.80 6.59
CA GLU A 42 13.51 6.49 5.25
C GLU A 42 12.61 5.47 4.53
N ILE A 43 12.19 4.42 5.24
CA ILE A 43 11.30 3.39 4.71
C ILE A 43 9.90 3.97 4.41
N TYR A 44 9.39 4.83 5.29
CA TYR A 44 8.11 5.53 5.11
C TYR A 44 8.13 6.40 3.85
N ALA A 45 9.21 7.15 3.62
CA ALA A 45 9.37 7.91 2.38
C ALA A 45 9.39 6.99 1.15
N ALA A 46 10.10 5.86 1.23
CA ALA A 46 10.20 4.89 0.14
C ALA A 46 8.87 4.18 -0.17
N LEU A 47 8.05 3.89 0.84
CA LEU A 47 6.69 3.36 0.64
C LEU A 47 5.81 4.38 -0.09
N ASN A 48 5.81 5.63 0.37
CA ASN A 48 5.02 6.70 -0.25
C ASN A 48 5.41 6.94 -1.70
N GLU A 49 6.71 6.93 -2.01
CA GLU A 49 7.18 7.08 -3.38
C GLU A 49 6.73 5.93 -4.29
N ARG A 50 6.65 4.70 -3.79
CA ARG A 50 6.13 3.55 -4.54
C ARG A 50 4.62 3.59 -4.74
N LEU A 51 3.87 4.11 -3.77
CA LEU A 51 2.40 4.07 -3.77
C LEU A 51 1.76 5.26 -4.48
N LYS A 52 2.36 6.45 -4.45
CA LYS A 52 1.75 7.70 -4.94
C LYS A 52 1.24 7.66 -6.38
N ASP A 53 1.93 6.94 -7.26
CA ASP A 53 1.59 6.86 -8.69
C ASP A 53 0.73 5.63 -9.03
N ARG A 54 0.32 4.84 -8.02
CA ARG A 54 -0.46 3.61 -8.18
C ARG A 54 -1.95 3.82 -7.93
N PHE A 55 -2.33 4.95 -7.35
CA PHE A 55 -3.72 5.32 -7.05
C PHE A 55 -4.03 6.70 -7.63
N ILE A 56 -5.30 6.93 -8.00
CA ILE A 56 -5.74 8.18 -8.64
C ILE A 56 -5.65 9.37 -7.67
N ASP A 57 -5.96 9.14 -6.40
CA ASP A 57 -5.98 10.15 -5.34
C ASP A 57 -5.34 9.55 -4.09
N TYR A 58 -4.02 9.36 -4.17
CA TYR A 58 -3.27 8.74 -3.09
C TYR A 58 -3.10 9.70 -1.91
N GLU A 59 -3.52 9.26 -0.73
CA GLU A 59 -3.19 9.89 0.54
C GLU A 59 -2.50 8.88 1.46
N PRO A 60 -1.37 9.24 2.09
CA PRO A 60 -0.72 8.38 3.06
C PRO A 60 -1.63 8.13 4.27
N GLY A 61 -2.06 6.87 4.42
CA GLY A 61 -2.77 6.40 5.60
C GLY A 61 -1.84 6.03 6.76
N PRO A 62 -2.38 5.90 7.99
CA PRO A 62 -1.61 5.45 9.17
C PRO A 62 -0.99 4.06 8.98
N ASP A 63 -1.56 3.22 8.11
CA ASP A 63 -1.03 1.90 7.80
C ASP A 63 0.36 1.96 7.16
N VAL A 64 0.62 2.95 6.30
CA VAL A 64 1.94 3.12 5.65
C VAL A 64 3.03 3.35 6.69
N ARG A 65 2.74 4.12 7.75
CA ARG A 65 3.65 4.34 8.88
C ARG A 65 3.87 3.04 9.66
N LYS A 66 2.79 2.32 9.97
CA LYS A 66 2.85 1.03 10.66
C LYS A 66 3.76 0.04 9.93
N TYR A 67 3.67 -0.06 8.60
CA TYR A 67 4.53 -0.96 7.84
C TYR A 67 5.99 -0.51 7.77
N ALA A 68 6.25 0.81 7.70
CA ALA A 68 7.60 1.32 7.78
C ALA A 68 8.28 0.96 9.11
N ASP A 69 7.56 1.11 10.22
CA ASP A 69 8.03 0.73 11.55
C ASP A 69 8.29 -0.78 11.64
N ALA A 70 7.38 -1.61 11.11
CA ALA A 70 7.54 -3.06 11.09
C ALA A 70 8.75 -3.52 10.25
N ILE A 71 8.99 -2.92 9.07
CA ILE A 71 10.18 -3.20 8.25
C ILE A 71 11.45 -2.78 8.99
N ALA A 72 11.44 -1.61 9.64
CA ALA A 72 12.59 -1.13 10.40
C ALA A 72 12.95 -2.08 11.55
N ALA A 73 11.94 -2.64 12.23
CA ALA A 73 12.08 -3.61 13.31
C ALA A 73 12.44 -5.03 12.82
N GLY A 74 12.15 -5.36 11.56
CA GLY A 74 12.26 -6.73 11.04
C GLY A 74 11.10 -7.63 11.43
N ASP A 75 9.93 -7.05 11.70
CA ASP A 75 8.72 -7.74 12.19
C ASP A 75 7.79 -8.23 11.06
N ILE A 76 8.25 -8.19 9.80
CA ILE A 76 7.49 -8.69 8.65
C ILE A 76 7.97 -10.11 8.34
N GLU A 77 7.09 -11.09 8.57
CA GLU A 77 7.23 -12.45 8.02
C GLU A 77 6.78 -12.42 6.56
N ALA A 78 7.73 -12.61 5.63
CA ALA A 78 7.52 -12.58 4.18
C ALA A 78 7.80 -13.95 3.55
#